data_AF-A0A963DD72-F1
#
_entry.id   AF-A0A963DD72-F1
#
_cell.length_a   1.000
_cell.length_b   1.000
_cell.length_c   1.000
_cell.angle_alpha   90.00
_cell.angle_beta   90.00
_cell.angle_gamma   90.00
#
_symmetry.space_group_name_H-M   'P 1'
#
loop_
_entity.id
_entity.type
_entity.pdbx_description
1 polymer ?
#
loop_
_entity_poly.entity_id
_entity_poly.type
_entity_poly.pdbx_seq_one_letter_code
_entity_poly.pdbx_strand_id
1 'polypeptide(L)'
;MNVERRRAAMLLAGVWALSACSLQRSAGRGGDAMPNAEPVVVVEQASPLAAGDVNLRAILAFYRNSRGMSASRLERERDALRGRVSDPLDALRLAILLGHRRSDLVRALGLLDGIARSDSPQAVALQPLARLLSDQYAERLKLETQTEKLGSSAREAELKASEAGAEIDALREKASALQDKIDALAEIERSLPGRPAPPVPMRGNEQ
;
A
#
# COMPACT_ATOMS: atom_id res chain seq x y z
N MET A 1 30.13 9.45 -24.41
CA MET A 1 28.73 9.52 -23.96
C MET A 1 28.04 8.17 -24.15
N ASN A 2 28.39 7.11 -23.38
CA ASN A 2 27.71 5.79 -23.50
C ASN A 2 28.07 4.71 -22.45
N VAL A 3 28.63 5.06 -21.29
CA VAL A 3 29.07 4.06 -20.29
C VAL A 3 28.30 4.12 -18.98
N GLU A 4 27.91 5.31 -18.52
CA GLU A 4 27.24 5.46 -17.21
C GLU A 4 25.75 5.08 -17.22
N ARG A 5 25.05 5.27 -18.35
CA ARG A 5 23.64 4.86 -18.49
C ARG A 5 23.43 3.34 -18.44
N ARG A 6 24.47 2.56 -18.74
CA ARG A 6 24.40 1.08 -18.66
C ARG A 6 24.56 0.55 -17.25
N ARG A 7 25.17 1.31 -16.33
CA ARG A 7 25.38 0.90 -14.93
C ARG A 7 24.14 1.10 -14.06
N ALA A 8 23.31 2.10 -14.36
CA ALA A 8 22.07 2.36 -13.63
C ALA A 8 20.96 1.31 -13.91
N ALA A 9 20.99 0.64 -15.07
CA ALA A 9 20.00 -0.37 -15.45
C ALA A 9 20.24 -1.76 -14.81
N MET A 10 21.42 -2.02 -14.23
CA MET A 10 21.75 -3.32 -13.61
C MET A 10 21.51 -3.39 -12.09
N LEU A 11 21.18 -2.27 -11.42
CA LEU A 11 20.88 -2.28 -9.98
C LEU A 11 19.37 -2.31 -9.66
N LEU A 12 18.50 -2.28 -10.67
CA LEU A 12 17.04 -2.34 -10.51
C LEU A 12 16.41 -3.72 -10.78
N ALA A 13 17.23 -4.76 -11.06
CA ALA A 13 16.75 -6.12 -11.32
C ALA A 13 17.05 -7.13 -10.19
N GLY A 14 17.68 -6.70 -9.08
CA GLY A 14 18.23 -7.60 -8.05
C GLY A 14 17.37 -7.86 -6.81
N VAL A 15 16.21 -7.23 -6.64
CA VAL A 15 15.45 -7.25 -5.36
C VAL A 15 14.09 -7.98 -5.44
N TRP A 16 13.74 -8.57 -6.58
CA TRP A 16 12.46 -9.30 -6.76
C TRP A 16 12.61 -10.83 -6.89
N ALA A 17 13.63 -11.43 -6.28
CA ALA A 17 13.90 -12.87 -6.41
C ALA A 17 13.89 -13.68 -5.10
N LEU A 18 13.22 -13.21 -4.04
CA LEU A 18 13.06 -13.97 -2.79
C LEU A 18 11.63 -13.82 -2.24
N SER A 19 10.65 -14.36 -2.96
CA SER A 19 9.37 -14.75 -2.35
C SER A 19 9.25 -16.26 -2.50
N ALA A 20 9.82 -16.94 -1.51
CA ALA A 20 9.68 -18.36 -1.28
C ALA A 20 8.26 -18.67 -0.80
N CYS A 21 7.52 -19.46 -1.57
CA CYS A 21 6.46 -20.32 -1.05
C CYS A 21 6.47 -21.60 -1.89
N SER A 22 7.48 -22.44 -1.63
CA SER A 22 7.46 -23.85 -2.00
C SER A 22 6.43 -24.58 -1.14
N LEU A 23 5.19 -24.66 -1.62
CA LEU A 23 4.21 -25.62 -1.10
C LEU A 23 4.51 -26.99 -1.73
N GLN A 24 5.63 -27.59 -1.31
CA GLN A 24 6.05 -28.90 -1.79
C GLN A 24 5.20 -29.96 -1.07
N ARG A 25 4.23 -30.45 -1.82
CA ARG A 25 3.37 -31.59 -1.50
C ARG A 25 4.24 -32.86 -1.35
N SER A 26 4.51 -33.29 -0.12
CA SER A 26 5.08 -34.60 0.16
C SER A 26 3.98 -35.67 0.10
N ALA A 27 3.82 -36.28 -1.06
CA ALA A 27 3.10 -37.54 -1.20
C ALA A 27 3.99 -38.68 -0.67
N GLY A 28 3.76 -39.10 0.57
CA GLY A 28 4.31 -40.35 1.11
C GLY A 28 3.45 -41.53 0.65
N ARG A 29 4.03 -42.42 -0.14
CA ARG A 29 3.45 -43.72 -0.56
C ARG A 29 4.35 -44.83 0.01
N GLY A 30 3.71 -45.83 0.59
CA GLY A 30 4.33 -47.01 1.23
C GLY A 30 3.92 -47.03 2.70
N GLY A 31 3.04 -47.90 3.18
CA GLY A 31 2.73 -49.27 2.77
C GLY A 31 3.10 -50.14 3.96
N ASP A 32 2.12 -50.61 4.72
CA ASP A 32 2.10 -51.91 5.39
C ASP A 32 0.75 -52.11 6.10
N ALA A 33 0.20 -53.29 5.88
CA ALA A 33 -1.09 -53.75 6.37
C ALA A 33 -0.96 -54.33 7.79
N MET A 34 -1.99 -54.12 8.64
CA MET A 34 -2.59 -55.14 9.51
C MET A 34 -3.83 -54.55 10.26
N PRO A 35 -4.67 -55.38 10.92
CA PRO A 35 -6.09 -55.43 10.61
C PRO A 35 -7.02 -54.71 11.61
N ASN A 36 -8.21 -54.40 11.11
CA ASN A 36 -9.49 -54.25 11.80
C ASN A 36 -9.51 -53.53 13.16
N ALA A 37 -9.79 -52.23 13.11
CA ALA A 37 -10.71 -51.60 14.05
C ALA A 37 -11.50 -50.57 13.25
N GLU A 38 -12.72 -50.91 12.86
CA GLU A 38 -13.66 -49.93 12.33
C GLU A 38 -13.77 -48.78 13.36
N PRO A 39 -13.38 -47.54 13.04
CA PRO A 39 -13.83 -46.44 13.85
C PRO A 39 -15.33 -46.37 13.65
N VAL A 40 -16.10 -46.69 14.70
CA VAL A 40 -17.49 -46.27 14.82
C VAL A 40 -17.43 -44.75 14.80
N VAL A 41 -17.52 -44.18 13.58
CA VAL A 41 -17.83 -42.78 13.39
C VAL A 41 -19.28 -42.69 13.83
N VAL A 42 -19.48 -42.42 15.12
CA VAL A 42 -20.71 -41.80 15.56
C VAL A 42 -20.75 -40.48 14.81
N VAL A 43 -21.37 -40.49 13.64
CA VAL A 43 -21.92 -39.30 13.03
C VAL A 43 -22.99 -38.87 14.01
N GLU A 44 -22.55 -38.14 15.05
CA GLU A 44 -23.45 -37.44 15.95
C GLU A 44 -24.25 -36.52 15.03
N GLN A 45 -25.50 -36.95 14.83
CA GLN A 45 -26.34 -36.41 13.80
C GLN A 45 -26.41 -34.91 14.01
N ALA A 46 -25.97 -34.17 12.99
CA ALA A 46 -26.13 -32.73 12.95
C ALA A 46 -27.59 -32.43 13.32
N SER A 47 -27.77 -31.83 14.48
CA SER A 47 -29.07 -31.35 14.93
C SER A 47 -29.68 -30.55 13.77
N PRO A 48 -31.00 -30.67 13.52
CA PRO A 48 -31.65 -29.88 12.48
C PRO A 48 -31.30 -28.41 12.74
N LEU A 49 -30.56 -27.82 11.79
CA LEU A 49 -30.03 -26.46 11.85
C LEU A 49 -31.08 -25.55 12.46
N ALA A 50 -30.80 -25.05 13.66
CA ALA A 50 -31.72 -24.15 14.34
C ALA A 50 -31.94 -22.94 13.41
N ALA A 51 -33.08 -22.24 13.55
CA ALA A 51 -33.34 -21.05 12.74
C ALA A 51 -32.19 -20.01 12.80
N GLY A 52 -31.41 -20.00 13.88
CA GLY A 52 -30.17 -19.23 14.01
C GLY A 52 -29.08 -19.57 12.99
N ASP A 53 -28.92 -20.86 12.64
CA ASP A 53 -27.89 -21.31 11.69
C ASP A 53 -28.22 -20.94 10.25
N VAL A 54 -29.52 -20.93 9.91
CA VAL A 54 -29.99 -20.48 8.58
C VAL A 54 -29.72 -18.98 8.40
N ASN A 55 -29.95 -18.18 9.45
CA ASN A 55 -29.66 -16.74 9.45
C ASN A 55 -28.15 -16.46 9.31
N LEU A 56 -27.31 -17.22 10.01
CA LEU A 56 -25.85 -17.08 9.91
C LEU A 56 -25.34 -17.42 8.50
N ARG A 57 -25.80 -18.53 7.90
CA ARG A 57 -25.44 -18.90 6.52
C ARG A 57 -25.83 -17.81 5.52
N ALA A 58 -27.01 -17.21 5.68
CA ALA A 58 -27.47 -16.11 4.84
C ALA A 58 -26.57 -14.86 4.98
N ILE A 59 -26.13 -14.52 6.20
CA ILE A 59 -25.20 -13.40 6.43
C ILE A 59 -23.84 -13.67 5.79
N LEU A 60 -23.29 -14.88 5.93
CA LEU A 60 -22.00 -15.22 5.33
C LEU A 60 -22.07 -15.18 3.79
N ALA A 61 -23.17 -15.65 3.21
CA ALA A 61 -23.44 -15.50 1.79
C ALA A 61 -23.54 -14.03 1.39
N PHE A 62 -24.22 -13.20 2.18
CA PHE A 62 -24.32 -11.76 1.96
C PHE A 62 -22.94 -11.07 2.01
N TYR A 63 -22.09 -11.39 2.99
CA TYR A 63 -20.73 -10.87 3.10
C TYR A 63 -19.88 -11.24 1.87
N ARG A 64 -19.99 -12.46 1.37
CA ARG A 64 -19.27 -12.89 0.16
C ARG A 64 -19.77 -12.13 -1.06
N ASN A 65 -21.08 -11.99 -1.21
CA ASN A 65 -21.70 -11.34 -2.36
C ASN A 65 -21.46 -9.82 -2.36
N SER A 66 -21.39 -9.18 -1.19
CA SER A 66 -21.15 -7.74 -1.06
C SER A 66 -19.78 -7.32 -1.61
N ARG A 67 -18.80 -8.23 -1.67
CA ARG A 67 -17.47 -7.95 -2.25
C ARG A 67 -17.49 -7.67 -3.75
N GLY A 68 -18.50 -8.17 -4.48
CA GLY A 68 -18.66 -7.98 -5.92
C GLY A 68 -19.72 -6.95 -6.32
N MET A 69 -20.35 -6.27 -5.35
CA MET A 69 -21.39 -5.29 -5.65
C MET A 69 -20.80 -4.00 -6.23
N SER A 70 -21.54 -3.37 -7.16
CA SER A 70 -21.23 -2.02 -7.65
C SER A 70 -21.54 -0.96 -6.59
N ALA A 71 -20.90 0.20 -6.68
CA ALA A 71 -21.11 1.32 -5.75
C ALA A 71 -22.59 1.74 -5.65
N SER A 72 -23.28 1.89 -6.79
CA SER A 72 -24.71 2.25 -6.82
C SER A 72 -25.63 1.20 -6.19
N ARG A 73 -25.26 -0.10 -6.26
CA ARG A 73 -26.01 -1.16 -5.58
C ARG A 73 -25.76 -1.14 -4.09
N LEU A 74 -24.53 -0.90 -3.66
CA LEU A 74 -24.19 -0.76 -2.23
C LEU A 74 -24.95 0.39 -1.59
N GLU A 75 -25.04 1.54 -2.25
CA GLU A 75 -25.80 2.69 -1.76
C GLU A 75 -27.28 2.38 -1.60
N ARG A 76 -27.92 1.79 -2.63
CA ARG A 76 -29.32 1.35 -2.55
C ARG A 76 -29.58 0.39 -1.40
N GLU A 77 -28.69 -0.58 -1.21
CA GLU A 77 -28.83 -1.56 -0.12
C GLU A 77 -28.65 -0.91 1.24
N ARG A 78 -27.68 0.01 1.39
CA ARG A 78 -27.48 0.80 2.61
C ARG A 78 -28.74 1.59 2.94
N ASP A 79 -29.31 2.28 1.97
CA ASP A 79 -30.50 3.11 2.19
C ASP A 79 -31.72 2.27 2.55
N ALA A 80 -31.89 1.10 1.91
CA ALA A 80 -32.95 0.14 2.24
C ALA A 80 -32.83 -0.44 3.67
N LEU A 81 -31.63 -0.49 4.24
CA LEU A 81 -31.37 -1.01 5.58
C LEU A 81 -31.36 0.07 6.67
N ARG A 82 -31.16 1.35 6.33
CA ARG A 82 -31.13 2.45 7.33
C ARG A 82 -32.39 2.53 8.19
N GLY A 83 -33.57 2.23 7.63
CA GLY A 83 -34.84 2.24 8.37
C GLY A 83 -35.10 0.99 9.22
N ARG A 84 -34.26 -0.05 9.11
CA ARG A 84 -34.48 -1.37 9.71
C ARG A 84 -33.41 -1.77 10.73
N VAL A 85 -32.57 -0.82 11.14
CA VAL A 85 -31.42 -1.05 12.04
C VAL A 85 -31.84 -1.55 13.43
N SER A 86 -33.11 -1.42 13.81
CA SER A 86 -33.64 -1.99 15.06
C SER A 86 -33.56 -3.52 15.10
N ASP A 87 -33.55 -4.19 13.95
CA ASP A 87 -33.31 -5.63 13.87
C ASP A 87 -31.78 -5.90 13.88
N PRO A 88 -31.25 -6.69 14.85
CA PRO A 88 -29.83 -7.04 14.91
C PRO A 88 -29.27 -7.64 13.61
N LEU A 89 -30.09 -8.39 12.87
CA LEU A 89 -29.69 -9.00 11.61
C LEU A 89 -29.47 -7.94 10.51
N ASP A 90 -30.38 -6.98 10.40
CA ASP A 90 -30.28 -5.89 9.43
C ASP A 90 -29.20 -4.87 9.84
N ALA A 91 -29.00 -4.65 11.14
CA ALA A 91 -27.86 -3.88 11.66
C ALA A 91 -26.52 -4.51 11.26
N LEU A 92 -26.39 -5.84 11.35
CA LEU A 92 -25.18 -6.56 10.94
C LEU A 92 -24.94 -6.48 9.43
N ARG A 93 -26.00 -6.63 8.62
CA ARG A 93 -25.91 -6.45 7.15
C ARG A 93 -25.48 -5.03 6.79
N LEU A 94 -26.04 -4.02 7.46
CA LEU A 94 -25.65 -2.64 7.25
C LEU A 94 -24.19 -2.40 7.65
N ALA A 95 -23.73 -2.97 8.77
CA ALA A 95 -22.33 -2.90 9.18
C ALA A 95 -21.40 -3.54 8.14
N ILE A 96 -21.77 -4.67 7.55
CA ILE A 96 -21.02 -5.31 6.45
C ILE A 96 -20.91 -4.38 5.23
N LEU A 97 -21.98 -3.69 4.87
CA LEU A 97 -21.98 -2.74 3.74
C LEU A 97 -21.14 -1.49 4.03
N LEU A 98 -21.21 -0.95 5.25
CA LEU A 98 -20.37 0.16 5.71
C LEU A 98 -18.88 -0.23 5.76
N GLY A 99 -18.62 -1.50 6.07
CA GLY A 99 -17.32 -2.12 5.97
C GLY A 99 -16.87 -2.42 4.53
N HIS A 100 -17.64 -2.09 3.50
CA HIS A 100 -17.15 -2.18 2.12
C HIS A 100 -16.15 -1.06 1.83
N ARG A 101 -15.20 -1.33 0.93
CA ARG A 101 -14.06 -0.50 0.51
C ARG A 101 -14.27 1.01 0.79
N ARG A 102 -13.67 1.52 1.88
CA ARG A 102 -13.59 2.95 2.27
C ARG A 102 -14.91 3.67 2.60
N SER A 103 -15.97 2.95 3.01
CA SER A 103 -17.33 3.52 3.02
C SER A 103 -17.89 4.02 4.37
N ASP A 104 -17.07 4.08 5.43
CA ASP A 104 -17.34 4.51 6.83
C ASP A 104 -17.18 3.36 7.86
N LEU A 105 -15.92 3.10 8.23
CA LEU A 105 -15.55 2.08 9.22
C LEU A 105 -16.00 2.42 10.64
N VAL A 106 -15.98 3.70 11.01
CA VAL A 106 -16.30 4.15 12.37
C VAL A 106 -17.77 3.88 12.68
N ARG A 107 -18.65 4.20 11.73
CA ARG A 107 -20.07 3.88 11.88
C ARG A 107 -20.34 2.37 11.89
N ALA A 108 -19.61 1.60 11.09
CA ALA A 108 -19.72 0.14 11.10
C ALA A 108 -19.38 -0.43 12.48
N LEU A 109 -18.27 0.01 13.09
CA LEU A 109 -17.85 -0.39 14.43
C LEU A 109 -18.92 -0.06 15.48
N GLY A 110 -19.51 1.14 15.43
CA GLY A 110 -20.58 1.51 16.37
C GLY A 110 -21.82 0.61 16.29
N LEU A 111 -22.20 0.15 15.09
CA LEU A 111 -23.29 -0.81 14.92
C LEU A 111 -22.92 -2.20 15.48
N LEU A 112 -21.70 -2.66 15.24
CA LEU A 112 -21.21 -3.95 15.75
C LEU A 112 -21.12 -3.96 17.28
N ASP A 113 -20.66 -2.86 17.88
CA ASP A 113 -20.65 -2.67 19.33
C ASP A 113 -22.06 -2.70 19.92
N GLY A 114 -23.04 -2.10 19.23
CA GLY A 114 -24.45 -2.16 19.63
C GLY A 114 -25.00 -3.58 19.66
N ILE A 115 -24.66 -4.40 18.64
CA ILE A 115 -25.04 -5.82 18.60
C ILE A 115 -24.33 -6.61 19.71
N ALA A 116 -23.04 -6.34 19.92
CA ALA A 116 -22.23 -7.04 20.92
C ALA A 116 -22.69 -6.81 22.36
N ARG A 117 -23.36 -5.69 22.63
CA ARG A 117 -23.90 -5.30 23.95
C ARG A 117 -25.38 -5.62 24.14
N SER A 118 -26.07 -6.08 23.09
CA SER A 118 -27.50 -6.36 23.15
C SER A 118 -27.77 -7.76 23.71
N ASP A 119 -28.70 -7.85 24.65
CA ASP A 119 -29.14 -9.09 25.32
C ASP A 119 -30.31 -9.78 24.60
N SER A 120 -30.72 -9.28 23.43
CA SER A 120 -31.78 -9.93 22.66
C SER A 120 -31.33 -11.32 22.18
N PRO A 121 -32.21 -12.34 22.14
CA PRO A 121 -31.80 -13.70 21.77
C PRO A 121 -31.22 -13.77 20.35
N GLN A 122 -31.72 -12.93 19.44
CA GLN A 122 -31.20 -12.80 18.09
C GLN A 122 -29.82 -12.11 18.06
N ALA A 123 -29.61 -11.09 18.89
CA ALA A 123 -28.32 -10.43 19.00
C ALA A 123 -27.25 -11.36 19.58
N VAL A 124 -27.58 -12.09 20.66
CA VAL A 124 -26.69 -13.07 21.32
C VAL A 124 -26.15 -14.10 20.32
N ALA A 125 -27.00 -14.62 19.43
CA ALA A 125 -26.58 -15.55 18.39
C ALA A 125 -25.60 -14.94 17.37
N LEU A 126 -25.62 -13.62 17.17
CA LEU A 126 -24.77 -12.90 16.23
C LEU A 126 -23.49 -12.31 16.85
N GLN A 127 -23.40 -12.25 18.18
CA GLN A 127 -22.27 -11.64 18.89
C GLN A 127 -20.89 -12.19 18.47
N PRO A 128 -20.69 -13.51 18.27
CA PRO A 128 -19.37 -14.02 17.86
C PRO A 128 -18.92 -13.47 16.51
N LEU A 129 -19.85 -13.37 15.56
CA LEU A 129 -19.57 -12.80 14.24
C LEU A 129 -19.36 -11.27 14.32
N ALA A 130 -20.13 -10.58 15.15
CA ALA A 130 -19.98 -9.15 15.36
C ALA A 130 -18.59 -8.80 15.92
N ARG A 131 -18.10 -9.57 16.92
CA ARG A 131 -16.76 -9.40 17.50
C ARG A 131 -15.63 -9.67 16.50
N LEU A 132 -15.77 -10.73 15.70
CA LEU A 132 -14.79 -11.02 14.64
C LEU A 132 -14.71 -9.87 13.62
N LEU A 133 -15.86 -9.33 13.22
CA LEU A 133 -15.91 -8.20 12.28
C LEU A 133 -15.37 -6.92 12.91
N SER A 134 -15.64 -6.65 14.20
CA SER A 134 -15.14 -5.47 14.89
C SER A 134 -13.62 -5.49 14.96
N ASP A 135 -13.01 -6.63 15.27
CA ASP A 135 -11.55 -6.77 15.31
C ASP A 135 -10.94 -6.48 13.92
N GLN A 136 -11.51 -7.06 12.86
CA GLN A 136 -11.05 -6.80 11.49
C GLN A 136 -11.21 -5.35 11.07
N TYR A 137 -12.32 -4.71 11.43
CA TYR A 137 -12.59 -3.32 11.08
C TYR A 137 -11.71 -2.35 11.86
N ALA A 138 -11.42 -2.64 13.12
CA ALA A 138 -10.47 -1.88 13.93
C ALA A 138 -9.05 -1.97 13.36
N GLU A 139 -8.60 -3.16 12.97
CA GLU A 139 -7.29 -3.32 12.32
C GLU A 139 -7.22 -2.58 10.98
N ARG A 140 -8.28 -2.65 10.17
CA ARG A 140 -8.32 -1.90 8.92
C ARG A 140 -8.29 -0.38 9.14
N LEU A 141 -8.95 0.13 10.17
CA LEU A 141 -8.92 1.55 10.51
C LEU A 141 -7.51 2.01 10.92
N LYS A 142 -6.78 1.19 11.68
CA LYS A 142 -5.36 1.44 12.01
C LYS A 142 -4.49 1.48 10.74
N LEU A 143 -4.68 0.53 9.82
CA LEU A 143 -3.95 0.48 8.54
C LEU A 143 -4.27 1.67 7.64
N GLU A 144 -5.53 2.11 7.58
CA GLU A 144 -5.95 3.32 6.84
C GLU A 144 -5.23 4.55 7.39
N THR A 145 -5.19 4.72 8.72
CA THR A 145 -4.48 5.82 9.39
C THR A 145 -2.98 5.81 9.09
N GLN A 146 -2.34 4.63 9.07
CA GLN A 146 -0.92 4.51 8.72
C GLN A 146 -0.68 4.84 7.24
N THR A 147 -1.55 4.38 6.36
CA THR A 147 -1.47 4.66 4.91
C THR A 147 -1.60 6.15 4.63
N GLU A 148 -2.49 6.85 5.33
CA GLU A 148 -2.65 8.30 5.22
C GLU A 148 -1.38 9.05 5.65
N LYS A 149 -0.78 8.67 6.78
CA LYS A 149 0.48 9.26 7.27
C LYS A 149 1.66 9.04 6.32
N LEU A 150 1.78 7.81 5.78
CA LEU A 150 2.82 7.51 4.80
C LEU A 150 2.58 8.27 3.49
N GLY A 151 1.33 8.38 3.06
CA GLY A 151 0.94 9.15 1.88
C GLY A 151 1.22 10.64 2.00
N SER A 152 0.98 11.25 3.18
CA SER A 152 1.32 12.65 3.42
C SER A 152 2.84 12.87 3.41
N SER A 153 3.59 12.01 4.11
CA SER A 153 5.05 12.10 4.14
C SER A 153 5.69 11.91 2.76
N ALA A 154 5.15 11.01 1.93
CA ALA A 154 5.62 10.81 0.57
C ALA A 154 5.41 12.06 -0.30
N ARG A 155 4.25 12.72 -0.20
CA ARG A 155 3.98 13.97 -0.93
C ARG A 155 4.89 15.10 -0.48
N GLU A 156 5.14 15.23 0.82
CA GLU A 156 6.08 16.23 1.34
C GLU A 156 7.52 15.98 0.85
N ALA A 157 7.94 14.71 0.78
CA ALA A 157 9.25 14.36 0.23
C ALA A 157 9.35 14.66 -1.27
N GLU A 158 8.29 14.40 -2.04
CA GLU A 158 8.20 14.71 -3.46
C GLU A 158 8.28 16.22 -3.72
N LEU A 159 7.59 17.04 -2.92
CA LEU A 159 7.68 18.50 -3.00
C LEU A 159 9.11 18.99 -2.76
N LYS A 160 9.76 18.52 -1.69
CA LYS A 160 11.17 18.87 -1.40
C LYS A 160 12.13 18.42 -2.50
N ALA A 161 11.90 17.25 -3.09
CA ALA A 161 12.70 16.76 -4.20
C ALA A 161 12.52 17.64 -5.44
N SER A 162 11.29 18.10 -5.72
CA SER A 162 11.01 19.03 -6.81
C SER A 162 11.69 20.39 -6.59
N GLU A 163 11.65 20.92 -5.37
CA GLU A 163 12.33 22.17 -5.01
C GLU A 163 13.85 22.06 -5.17
N ALA A 164 14.45 20.98 -4.66
CA ALA A 164 15.87 20.71 -4.83
C ALA A 164 16.27 20.54 -6.30
N GLY A 165 15.40 19.94 -7.12
CA GLY A 165 15.58 19.84 -8.57
C GLY A 165 15.67 21.23 -9.24
N ALA A 166 14.74 22.14 -8.89
CA ALA A 166 14.76 23.51 -9.39
C ALA A 166 16.02 24.28 -8.97
N GLU A 167 16.52 24.05 -7.74
CA GLU A 167 17.77 24.64 -7.27
C GLU A 167 18.98 24.11 -8.06
N ILE A 168 19.03 22.80 -8.32
CA ILE A 168 20.09 22.20 -9.14
C ILE A 168 20.11 22.79 -10.54
N ASP A 169 18.94 22.98 -11.16
CA ASP A 169 18.85 23.60 -12.49
C ASP A 169 19.33 25.05 -12.46
N ALA A 170 18.94 25.84 -11.45
CA ALA A 170 19.42 27.22 -11.29
C ALA A 170 20.94 27.31 -11.05
N LEU A 171 21.51 26.37 -10.28
CA LEU A 171 22.95 26.29 -10.07
C LEU A 171 23.69 25.90 -11.35
N ARG A 172 23.10 25.02 -12.16
CA ARG A 172 23.65 24.61 -13.45
C ARG A 172 23.70 25.76 -14.44
N GLU A 173 22.66 26.60 -14.51
CA GLU A 173 22.65 27.80 -15.34
C GLU A 173 23.75 28.78 -14.91
N LYS A 174 23.90 29.02 -13.60
CA LYS A 174 24.97 29.87 -13.07
C LYS A 174 26.36 29.33 -13.39
N ALA A 175 26.56 28.01 -13.26
CA ALA A 175 27.83 27.36 -13.59
C ALA A 175 28.17 27.53 -15.08
N SER A 176 27.18 27.35 -15.98
CA SER A 176 27.36 27.62 -17.41
C SER A 176 27.76 29.08 -17.67
N ALA A 177 27.06 30.03 -17.07
CA ALA A 177 27.36 31.46 -17.23
C ALA A 177 28.76 31.85 -16.71
N LEU A 178 29.26 31.18 -15.67
CA LEU A 178 30.63 31.36 -15.19
C LEU A 178 31.65 30.76 -16.16
N GLN A 179 31.36 29.59 -16.73
CA GLN A 179 32.22 28.98 -17.74
C GLN A 179 32.35 29.87 -18.97
N ASP A 180 31.24 30.41 -19.47
CA ASP A 180 31.22 31.32 -20.61
C ASP A 180 32.10 32.56 -20.36
N LYS A 181 32.11 33.09 -19.12
CA LYS A 181 32.98 34.21 -18.72
C LYS A 181 34.45 33.83 -18.67
N ILE A 182 34.79 32.65 -18.16
CA ILE A 182 36.17 32.16 -18.13
C ILE A 182 36.70 32.00 -19.56
N ASP A 183 35.90 31.41 -20.44
CA ASP A 183 36.28 31.21 -21.83
C ASP A 183 36.50 32.55 -22.55
N ALA A 184 35.65 33.55 -22.28
CA ALA A 184 35.83 34.91 -22.79
C ALA A 184 37.12 35.58 -22.26
N LEU A 185 37.45 35.42 -20.97
CA LEU A 185 38.70 35.93 -20.40
C LEU A 185 39.92 35.24 -20.99
N ALA A 186 39.87 33.92 -21.18
CA ALA A 186 40.95 33.15 -21.79
C ALA A 186 41.23 33.58 -23.25
N GLU A 187 40.19 33.92 -24.00
CA GLU A 187 40.33 34.47 -25.36
C GLU A 187 40.98 35.85 -25.35
N ILE A 188 40.62 36.72 -24.38
CA ILE A 188 41.28 38.01 -24.18
C ILE A 188 42.77 37.79 -23.86
N GLU A 189 43.10 36.91 -22.92
CA GLU A 189 44.50 36.61 -22.55
C GLU A 189 45.33 36.13 -23.74
N ARG A 190 44.75 35.28 -24.60
CA ARG A 190 45.40 34.80 -25.82
C ARG A 190 45.64 35.92 -26.85
N SER A 191 44.79 36.94 -26.88
CA SER A 191 44.88 38.07 -27.79
C SER A 191 45.78 39.22 -27.30
N LEU A 192 46.22 39.19 -26.03
CA LEU A 192 47.14 40.19 -25.50
C LEU A 192 48.54 40.03 -26.14
N PRO A 193 49.15 41.10 -26.66
CA PRO A 193 50.51 41.03 -27.21
C PRO A 193 51.53 40.74 -26.10
N GLY A 194 52.47 39.83 -26.37
CA GLY A 194 53.55 39.50 -25.45
C GLY A 194 54.34 40.75 -25.06
N ARG A 195 54.55 40.95 -23.75
CA ARG A 195 55.33 42.07 -23.20
C ARG A 195 56.69 42.11 -23.90
N PRO A 196 57.06 43.22 -24.57
CA PRO A 196 58.34 43.30 -25.27
C PRO A 196 59.47 43.09 -24.25
N ALA A 197 60.36 42.15 -24.54
CA ALA A 197 61.55 41.94 -23.73
C ALA A 197 62.38 43.23 -23.73
N PRO A 198 62.91 43.68 -22.57
CA PRO A 198 63.72 44.89 -22.52
C PRO A 198 64.93 44.75 -23.46
N PRO A 199 65.29 45.81 -24.20
CA PRO A 199 66.39 45.76 -25.14
C PRO A 199 67.68 45.40 -24.41
N VAL A 200 68.32 44.29 -24.81
CA VAL A 200 69.68 43.96 -24.40
C VAL A 200 70.60 45.01 -25.03
N PRO A 201 71.33 45.84 -24.26
CA PRO A 201 72.19 46.85 -24.84
C PRO A 201 73.33 46.16 -25.61
N MET A 202 73.36 46.39 -26.92
CA MET A 202 74.47 46.00 -27.79
C MET A 202 75.72 46.78 -27.36
N ARG A 203 76.70 46.06 -26.83
CA ARG A 203 78.04 46.58 -26.50
C ARG A 203 78.72 46.94 -27.84
N GLY A 204 78.85 48.24 -28.11
CA GLY A 204 79.55 48.74 -29.29
C GLY A 204 81.01 48.30 -29.25
N ASN A 205 81.45 47.64 -30.32
CA ASN A 205 82.83 47.26 -30.50
C ASN A 205 83.63 48.47 -31.02
N GLU A 206 84.83 48.57 -30.49
CA GLU A 206 85.81 49.63 -30.59
C GLU A 206 86.40 49.78 -32.00
N GLN A 207 86.66 51.02 -32.41
CA GLN A 207 87.84 51.44 -33.19
C GLN A 207 88.31 52.80 -32.69
#